data_AF-K0F188-F1
#
_entry.id   AF-K0F188-F1
#
_cell.length_a   1.000
_cell.length_b   1.000
_cell.length_c   1.000
_cell.angle_alpha   90.00
_cell.angle_beta   90.00
_cell.angle_gamma   90.00
#
_symmetry.space_group_name_H-M   'P 1'
#
loop_
_entity.id
_entity.type
_entity.pdbx_description
1 polymer ?
#
loop_
_entity_poly.entity_id
_entity_poly.type
_entity_poly.pdbx_seq_one_letter_code
_entity_poly.pdbx_strand_id
1 'polypeptide(L)'
;MLTNAAQMSHLDHLETLGALAAYIDPVWSILATNNLFRRSMPGADETGSIPVWLFSPTARRLVLDWDREADHTVAILKGTLGRHRDSPQSIHLFRRLRRNTYFQDRWIYDIRVEHGRDDSIQFRLRDPQTAAVAGYRLSISDETNHVWLLTGFPIEVPSAPNSAVADSPTDRFSEETP
;
A
#
# COMPACT_ATOMS: atom_id res chain seq x y z
N MET A 1 5.90 20.43 -20.46
CA MET A 1 6.79 19.33 -20.03
C MET A 1 7.38 19.73 -18.70
N LEU A 2 6.94 19.13 -17.58
CA LEU A 2 7.72 19.21 -16.34
C LEU A 2 9.04 18.46 -16.60
N THR A 3 10.16 19.10 -16.33
CA THR A 3 11.47 18.47 -16.45
C THR A 3 11.64 17.46 -15.32
N ASN A 4 12.45 16.41 -15.53
CA ASN A 4 12.80 15.45 -14.48
C ASN A 4 13.29 16.14 -13.20
N ALA A 5 14.00 17.28 -13.32
CA ALA A 5 14.48 18.04 -12.16
C ALA A 5 13.34 18.66 -11.33
N ALA A 6 12.32 19.24 -11.95
CA ALA A 6 11.17 19.80 -11.24
C ALA A 6 10.36 18.70 -10.54
N GLN A 7 10.19 17.55 -11.21
CA GLN A 7 9.53 16.38 -10.64
C GLN A 7 10.28 15.84 -9.41
N MET A 8 11.60 15.69 -9.49
CA MET A 8 12.41 15.25 -8.35
C MET A 8 12.35 16.25 -7.20
N SER A 9 12.44 17.56 -7.47
CA SER A 9 12.29 18.59 -6.43
C SER A 9 10.92 18.54 -5.74
N HIS A 10 9.85 18.17 -6.46
CA HIS A 10 8.53 17.99 -5.87
C HIS A 10 8.48 16.75 -4.96
N LEU A 11 9.07 15.63 -5.38
CA LEU A 11 9.18 14.43 -4.54
C LEU A 11 9.98 14.69 -3.27
N ASP A 12 11.07 15.44 -3.36
CA ASP A 12 11.89 15.85 -2.22
C ASP A 12 11.10 16.75 -1.27
N HIS A 13 10.31 17.69 -1.80
CA HIS A 13 9.43 18.54 -0.99
C HIS A 13 8.37 17.71 -0.25
N LEU A 14 7.73 16.74 -0.91
CA LEU A 14 6.77 15.86 -0.26
C LEU A 14 7.43 15.00 0.84
N GLU A 15 8.69 14.60 0.67
CA GLU A 15 9.44 13.91 1.72
C GLU A 15 9.66 14.80 2.97
N THR A 16 9.89 16.10 2.81
CA THR A 16 10.02 17.01 3.97
C THR A 16 8.73 17.16 4.76
N LEU A 17 7.58 16.88 4.14
CA LEU A 17 6.26 16.82 4.78
C LEU A 17 5.95 15.44 5.39
N GLY A 18 6.89 14.48 5.32
CA GLY A 18 6.70 13.11 5.79
C GLY A 18 5.80 12.28 4.87
N ALA A 19 5.51 12.74 3.66
CA ALA A 19 4.64 12.02 2.73
C ALA A 19 5.42 10.98 1.92
N LEU A 20 4.86 9.78 1.79
CA LEU A 20 5.26 8.85 0.73
C LEU A 20 4.88 9.47 -0.61
N ALA A 21 5.78 9.46 -1.59
CA ALA A 21 5.46 10.00 -2.91
C ALA A 21 6.08 9.19 -4.04
N ALA A 22 5.28 8.96 -5.09
CA ALA A 22 5.73 8.33 -6.32
C ALA A 22 5.00 8.90 -7.54
N TYR A 23 5.73 9.15 -8.62
CA TYR A 23 5.13 9.28 -9.95
C TYR A 23 4.92 7.90 -10.53
N ILE A 24 3.73 7.68 -11.10
CA ILE A 24 3.31 6.41 -11.67
C ILE A 24 2.62 6.60 -13.02
N ASP A 25 2.58 5.55 -13.83
CA ASP A 25 1.72 5.52 -15.02
C ASP A 25 0.25 5.13 -14.66
N PRO A 26 -0.71 5.18 -15.62
CA PRO A 26 -2.11 4.83 -15.36
C PRO A 26 -2.37 3.38 -14.94
N VAL A 27 -1.41 2.47 -15.12
CA VAL A 27 -1.46 1.08 -14.64
C VAL A 27 -0.59 0.86 -13.39
N TRP A 28 -0.12 1.95 -12.78
CA TRP A 28 0.67 2.01 -11.57
C TRP A 28 2.05 1.37 -11.67
N SER A 29 2.68 1.47 -12.85
CA SER A 29 4.13 1.29 -13.00
C SER A 29 4.84 2.48 -12.35
N ILE A 30 5.92 2.23 -11.61
CA ILE A 30 6.67 3.26 -10.89
C ILE A 30 7.60 3.97 -11.88
N LEU A 31 7.49 5.30 -11.95
CA LEU A 31 8.32 6.17 -12.79
C LEU A 31 9.42 6.85 -11.97
N ALA A 32 9.10 7.30 -10.76
CA ALA A 32 10.05 7.88 -9.80
C ALA A 32 9.44 7.87 -8.38
N THR A 33 10.28 7.88 -7.35
CA THR A 33 9.85 7.91 -5.94
C THR A 33 10.74 8.82 -5.11
N ASN A 34 10.21 9.32 -3.99
CA ASN A 34 11.08 9.89 -2.95
C ASN A 34 11.79 8.77 -2.15
N ASN A 35 12.74 9.14 -1.29
CA ASN A 35 13.50 8.15 -0.53
C ASN A 35 12.67 7.54 0.59
N LEU A 36 11.72 8.28 1.17
CA LEU A 36 10.79 7.75 2.16
C LEU A 36 9.99 6.57 1.60
N PHE A 37 9.41 6.72 0.40
CA PHE A 37 8.71 5.65 -0.31
C PHE A 37 9.60 4.41 -0.47
N ARG A 38 10.83 4.60 -0.96
CA ARG A 38 11.79 3.51 -1.19
C ARG A 38 12.17 2.78 0.11
N ARG A 39 12.38 3.52 1.21
CA ARG A 39 12.71 2.95 2.52
C ARG A 39 11.53 2.20 3.14
N SER A 40 10.32 2.74 3.01
CA SER A 40 9.11 2.13 3.59
C SER A 40 8.59 0.93 2.79
N MET A 41 8.90 0.86 1.49
CA MET A 41 8.44 -0.20 0.58
C MET A 41 9.63 -0.87 -0.14
N PRO A 42 10.52 -1.57 0.59
CA PRO A 42 11.65 -2.27 -0.02
C PRO A 42 11.16 -3.31 -1.04
N GLY A 43 11.84 -3.40 -2.18
CA GLY A 43 11.43 -4.28 -3.28
C GLY A 43 10.53 -3.59 -4.32
N ALA A 44 9.98 -2.40 -4.03
CA ALA A 44 9.02 -1.75 -4.94
C ALA A 44 9.69 -1.35 -6.26
N ASP A 45 10.85 -0.70 -6.20
CA ASP A 45 11.62 -0.27 -7.38
C ASP A 45 12.05 -1.47 -8.24
N GLU A 46 12.45 -2.58 -7.62
CA GLU A 46 12.84 -3.81 -8.31
C GLU A 46 11.68 -4.44 -9.08
N THR A 47 10.45 -4.33 -8.55
CA THR A 47 9.26 -4.74 -9.29
C THR A 47 8.83 -3.68 -10.32
N GLY A 48 9.19 -2.41 -10.14
CA GLY A 48 8.77 -1.30 -11.00
C GLY A 48 7.26 -1.13 -11.12
N SER A 49 6.45 -1.74 -10.24
CA SER A 49 4.99 -1.72 -10.32
C SER A 49 4.37 -1.95 -8.96
N ILE A 50 3.55 -1.00 -8.51
CA ILE A 50 2.91 -1.03 -7.19
C ILE A 50 2.04 -2.28 -7.01
N PRO A 51 1.15 -2.67 -7.96
CA PRO A 51 0.42 -3.92 -7.87
C PRO A 51 1.32 -5.14 -7.71
N VAL A 52 2.40 -5.22 -8.49
CA VAL A 52 3.28 -6.39 -8.44
C VAL A 52 4.03 -6.45 -7.11
N TRP A 53 4.46 -5.30 -6.60
CA TRP A 53 5.02 -5.20 -5.25
C TRP A 53 4.01 -5.60 -4.18
N LEU A 54 2.76 -5.13 -4.25
CA LEU A 54 1.73 -5.43 -3.26
C LEU A 54 1.50 -6.94 -3.15
N PHE A 55 1.55 -7.68 -4.25
CA PHE A 55 1.43 -9.14 -4.24
C PHE A 55 2.74 -9.88 -3.93
N SER A 56 3.84 -9.18 -3.67
CA SER A 56 5.10 -9.78 -3.27
C SER A 56 5.07 -10.31 -1.82
N PRO A 57 5.93 -11.28 -1.46
CA PRO A 57 6.10 -11.70 -0.07
C PRO A 57 6.52 -10.56 0.87
N THR A 58 7.21 -9.53 0.37
CA THR A 58 7.67 -8.40 1.18
C THR A 58 6.49 -7.52 1.59
N ALA A 59 5.66 -7.09 0.64
CA ALA A 59 4.47 -6.30 0.96
C ALA A 59 3.53 -7.04 1.92
N ARG A 60 3.35 -8.36 1.74
CA ARG A 60 2.55 -9.20 2.65
C ARG A 60 3.02 -9.19 4.11
N ARG A 61 4.31 -8.96 4.37
CA ARG A 61 4.85 -8.84 5.73
C ARG A 61 4.74 -7.42 6.29
N LEU A 62 4.80 -6.41 5.42
CA LEU A 62 4.89 -5.01 5.83
C LEU A 62 3.54 -4.30 5.89
N VAL A 63 2.61 -4.62 4.98
CA VAL A 63 1.26 -4.04 4.97
C VAL A 63 0.41 -4.75 6.02
N LEU A 64 -0.06 -4.02 7.03
CA LEU A 64 -0.79 -4.63 8.15
C LEU A 64 -2.15 -5.18 7.72
N ASP A 65 -2.91 -4.41 6.93
CA ASP A 65 -4.23 -4.80 6.40
C ASP A 65 -4.11 -5.35 4.98
N TRP A 66 -3.10 -6.19 4.75
CA TRP A 66 -2.72 -6.61 3.40
C TRP A 66 -3.90 -7.18 2.61
N ASP A 67 -4.74 -8.03 3.22
CA ASP A 67 -5.88 -8.61 2.53
C ASP A 67 -6.88 -7.55 2.04
N ARG A 68 -7.15 -6.52 2.85
CA ARG A 68 -8.04 -5.40 2.48
C ARG A 68 -7.45 -4.57 1.35
N GLU A 69 -6.15 -4.29 1.42
CA GLU A 69 -5.45 -3.54 0.36
C GLU A 69 -5.37 -4.33 -0.94
N ALA A 70 -5.15 -5.65 -0.87
CA ALA A 70 -5.12 -6.53 -2.02
C ALA A 70 -6.49 -6.63 -2.70
N ASP A 71 -7.57 -6.75 -1.90
CA ASP A 71 -8.95 -6.76 -2.40
C ASP A 71 -9.29 -5.47 -3.17
N HIS A 72 -9.06 -4.32 -2.54
CA HIS A 72 -9.32 -3.01 -3.12
C HIS A 72 -8.49 -2.78 -4.40
N THR A 73 -7.20 -3.14 -4.35
CA THR A 73 -6.31 -3.06 -5.52
C THR A 73 -6.83 -3.90 -6.67
N VAL A 74 -7.30 -5.13 -6.43
CA VAL A 74 -7.86 -5.98 -7.48
C VAL A 74 -9.16 -5.40 -8.05
N ALA A 75 -10.02 -4.82 -7.20
CA ALA A 75 -11.25 -4.18 -7.65
C ALA A 75 -10.97 -2.98 -8.59
N ILE A 76 -9.96 -2.16 -8.27
CA ILE A 76 -9.54 -1.06 -9.17
C ILE A 76 -8.91 -1.59 -10.45
N LEU A 77 -8.01 -2.58 -10.34
CA LEU A 77 -7.34 -3.17 -11.49
C LEU A 77 -8.32 -3.80 -12.47
N LYS A 78 -9.44 -4.38 -12.01
CA LYS A 78 -10.50 -4.86 -12.90
C LYS A 78 -11.07 -3.73 -13.77
N GLY A 79 -11.33 -2.57 -13.20
CA GLY A 79 -11.78 -1.38 -13.93
C GLY A 79 -10.72 -0.87 -14.91
N THR A 80 -9.48 -0.71 -14.45
CA THR A 80 -8.36 -0.19 -15.25
C THR A 80 -7.99 -1.12 -16.40
N LEU A 81 -7.78 -2.41 -16.12
CA LEU A 81 -7.43 -3.40 -17.13
C LEU A 81 -8.60 -3.71 -18.07
N GLY A 82 -9.85 -3.55 -17.62
CA GLY A 82 -11.02 -3.61 -18.51
C GLY A 82 -11.03 -2.46 -19.52
N ARG A 83 -10.75 -1.23 -19.06
CA ARG A 83 -10.70 -0.02 -19.90
C ARG A 83 -9.51 -0.03 -20.88
N HIS A 84 -8.38 -0.58 -20.48
CA HIS A 84 -7.13 -0.58 -21.24
C HIS A 84 -6.69 -1.98 -21.71
N ARG A 85 -7.65 -2.91 -21.90
CA ARG A 85 -7.41 -4.35 -22.12
C ARG A 85 -6.44 -4.67 -23.25
N ASP A 86 -6.42 -3.85 -24.30
CA ASP A 86 -5.62 -4.04 -25.50
C ASP A 86 -4.29 -3.28 -25.46
N SER A 87 -4.03 -2.49 -24.40
CA SER A 87 -2.77 -1.77 -24.24
C SER A 87 -1.62 -2.72 -23.88
N PRO A 88 -0.43 -2.56 -24.49
CA PRO A 88 0.74 -3.37 -24.15
C PRO A 88 1.08 -3.36 -22.65
N GLN A 89 0.93 -2.21 -21.99
CA GLN A 89 1.19 -2.02 -20.57
C GLN A 89 0.23 -2.85 -19.70
N SER A 90 -1.07 -2.81 -19.99
CA SER A 90 -2.07 -3.59 -19.26
C SER A 90 -1.86 -5.10 -19.45
N ILE A 91 -1.58 -5.53 -20.68
CA ILE A 91 -1.28 -6.94 -20.99
C ILE A 91 -0.03 -7.39 -20.23
N HIS A 92 1.03 -6.56 -20.20
CA HIS A 92 2.25 -6.85 -19.49
C HIS A 92 2.02 -6.96 -17.97
N LEU A 93 1.32 -6.00 -17.37
CA LEU A 93 0.97 -6.01 -15.96
C LEU A 93 0.16 -7.26 -15.59
N PHE A 94 -0.89 -7.55 -16.35
CA PHE A 94 -1.74 -8.72 -16.08
C PHE A 94 -0.95 -10.03 -16.20
N ARG A 95 -0.04 -10.15 -17.18
CA ARG A 95 0.85 -11.33 -17.31
C ARG A 95 1.76 -11.52 -16.11
N ARG A 96 2.19 -10.43 -15.45
CA ARG A 96 3.01 -10.49 -14.23
C ARG A 96 2.16 -10.91 -13.03
N LEU A 97 1.02 -10.27 -12.84
CA LEU A 97 0.12 -10.50 -11.69
C LEU A 97 -0.51 -11.90 -11.73
N ARG A 98 -0.92 -12.39 -12.91
CA ARG A 98 -1.54 -13.71 -13.06
C ARG A 98 -0.64 -14.88 -12.67
N ARG A 99 0.64 -14.67 -12.33
CA ARG A 99 1.53 -15.73 -11.81
C ARG A 99 1.44 -15.86 -10.29
N ASN A 100 0.80 -14.92 -9.61
CA ASN A 100 0.61 -14.92 -8.17
C ASN A 100 -0.77 -15.53 -7.84
N THR A 101 -0.80 -16.59 -7.03
CA THR A 101 -2.05 -17.29 -6.67
C THR A 101 -3.00 -16.40 -5.89
N TYR A 102 -2.50 -15.57 -4.96
CA TYR A 102 -3.36 -14.65 -4.21
C TYR A 102 -4.03 -13.60 -5.08
N PHE A 103 -3.36 -13.14 -6.14
CA PHE A 103 -3.98 -12.28 -7.14
C PHE A 103 -5.02 -13.05 -7.96
N GLN A 104 -4.68 -14.26 -8.44
CA GLN A 104 -5.61 -15.09 -9.23
C GLN A 104 -6.91 -15.36 -8.47
N ASP A 105 -6.82 -15.74 -7.20
CA ASP A 105 -7.99 -16.06 -6.38
C ASP A 105 -8.94 -14.86 -6.28
N ARG A 106 -8.41 -13.68 -5.93
CA ARG A 106 -9.21 -12.43 -5.87
C ARG A 106 -9.73 -12.00 -7.23
N TRP A 107 -8.94 -12.19 -8.28
CA TRP A 107 -9.32 -11.82 -9.63
C TRP A 107 -10.52 -12.65 -10.11
N ILE A 108 -10.54 -13.96 -9.83
CA ILE A 108 -11.56 -14.90 -10.29
C ILE A 108 -12.83 -14.86 -9.42
N TYR A 109 -12.68 -14.83 -8.10
CA TYR A 109 -13.81 -15.08 -7.19
C TYR A 109 -14.51 -13.82 -6.66
N ASP A 110 -13.87 -12.65 -6.74
CA ASP A 110 -14.53 -11.38 -6.41
C ASP A 110 -15.20 -10.78 -7.66
N ILE A 111 -16.36 -10.14 -7.53
CA ILE A 111 -17.04 -9.43 -8.63
C ILE A 111 -16.92 -7.90 -8.50
N ARG A 112 -16.38 -7.39 -7.39
CA ARG A 112 -16.23 -5.96 -7.15
C ARG A 112 -15.35 -5.29 -8.21
N VAL A 113 -15.81 -4.12 -8.66
CA VAL A 113 -15.05 -3.19 -9.49
C VAL A 113 -15.17 -1.83 -8.83
N GLU A 114 -14.03 -1.21 -8.56
CA GLU A 114 -13.96 0.09 -7.88
C GLU A 114 -13.23 1.10 -8.76
N HIS A 115 -13.52 2.38 -8.52
CA HIS A 115 -12.92 3.49 -9.23
C HIS A 115 -12.20 4.39 -8.23
N GLY A 116 -10.91 4.65 -8.49
CA GLY A 116 -10.09 5.48 -7.62
C GLY A 116 -9.77 4.79 -6.29
N ARG A 117 -8.99 5.50 -5.47
CA ARG A 117 -8.64 5.08 -4.11
C ARG A 117 -9.78 5.43 -3.15
N ASP A 118 -10.11 4.52 -2.25
CA ASP A 118 -11.02 4.81 -1.13
C ASP A 118 -10.25 5.51 0.00
N ASP A 119 -10.56 6.78 0.24
CA ASP A 119 -9.92 7.62 1.26
C ASP A 119 -10.17 7.13 2.69
N SER A 120 -11.13 6.21 2.90
CA SER A 120 -11.36 5.56 4.19
C SER A 120 -10.34 4.47 4.51
N ILE A 121 -9.60 3.98 3.51
CA ILE A 121 -8.62 2.91 3.68
C ILE A 121 -7.29 3.52 4.13
N GLN A 122 -6.96 3.27 5.39
CA GLN A 122 -5.67 3.63 5.97
C GLN A 122 -4.60 2.65 5.49
N PHE A 123 -3.63 3.14 4.74
CA PHE A 123 -2.49 2.31 4.35
C PHE A 123 -1.49 2.23 5.50
N ARG A 124 -1.54 1.13 6.23
CA ARG A 124 -0.69 0.91 7.41
C ARG A 124 0.51 0.04 7.05
N LEU A 125 1.70 0.60 7.22
CA LEU A 125 2.97 -0.04 6.97
C LEU A 125 3.75 -0.25 8.25
N ARG A 126 4.28 -1.46 8.41
CA ARG A 126 5.35 -1.75 9.35
C ARG A 126 6.67 -1.29 8.76
N ASP A 127 7.38 -0.44 9.47
CA ASP A 127 8.74 -0.06 9.11
C ASP A 127 9.66 -1.29 9.18
N PRO A 128 10.41 -1.61 8.10
CA PRO A 128 11.20 -2.84 8.02
C PRO A 128 12.41 -2.86 8.96
N GLN A 129 12.85 -1.71 9.48
CA GLN A 129 14.04 -1.61 10.35
C GLN A 129 13.67 -1.53 11.84
N THR A 130 12.63 -0.75 12.17
CA THR A 130 12.23 -0.42 13.54
C THR A 130 11.02 -1.23 14.02
N ALA A 131 10.31 -1.90 13.10
CA ALA A 131 9.02 -2.55 13.33
C ALA A 131 7.88 -1.62 13.80
N ALA A 132 8.13 -0.30 13.87
CA ALA A 132 7.12 0.71 14.15
C ALA A 132 6.05 0.72 13.06
N VAL A 133 4.82 1.09 13.41
CA VAL A 133 3.70 1.15 12.46
C VAL A 133 3.45 2.60 12.09
N ALA A 134 3.51 2.90 10.79
CA ALA A 134 3.11 4.17 10.23
C ALA A 134 1.81 3.99 9.45
N GLY A 135 0.91 4.97 9.56
CA GLY A 135 -0.33 5.02 8.79
C GLY A 135 -0.25 6.13 7.78
N TYR A 136 -0.80 5.89 6.58
CA TYR A 136 -0.86 6.88 5.52
C TYR A 136 -2.27 6.95 4.93
N ARG A 137 -2.73 8.17 4.64
CA ARG A 137 -3.85 8.41 3.75
C ARG A 137 -3.32 8.53 2.33
N LEU A 138 -3.60 7.53 1.50
CA LEU A 138 -3.15 7.52 0.11
C LEU A 138 -4.11 8.33 -0.76
N SER A 139 -3.57 9.05 -1.74
CA SER A 139 -4.34 9.70 -2.80
C SER A 139 -3.59 9.64 -4.12
N ILE A 140 -4.31 9.64 -5.24
CA ILE A 140 -3.74 9.68 -6.58
C ILE A 140 -4.30 10.91 -7.30
N SER A 141 -3.42 11.79 -7.77
CA SER A 141 -3.76 12.94 -8.60
C SER A 141 -3.19 12.78 -10.01
N ASP A 142 -3.90 13.32 -11.00
CA ASP A 142 -3.42 13.40 -12.37
C ASP A 142 -2.50 14.63 -12.51
N GLU A 143 -1.23 14.41 -12.88
CA GLU A 143 -0.28 15.51 -13.17
C GLU A 143 -0.26 15.83 -14.65
N THR A 144 -0.36 14.78 -15.48
CA THR A 144 -0.52 14.82 -16.94
C THR A 144 -1.19 13.52 -17.37
N ASN A 145 -1.82 13.49 -18.56
CA ASN A 145 -2.54 12.32 -19.12
C ASN A 145 -1.81 10.95 -19.04
N HIS A 146 -0.50 10.90 -18.80
CA HIS A 146 0.30 9.67 -18.71
C HIS A 146 1.12 9.53 -17.42
N VAL A 147 1.06 10.52 -16.53
CA VAL A 147 1.80 10.53 -15.26
C VAL A 147 0.86 10.97 -14.15
N TRP A 148 0.68 10.09 -13.18
CA TRP A 148 -0.07 10.38 -11.97
C TRP A 148 0.89 10.50 -10.79
N LEU A 149 0.51 11.29 -9.78
CA LEU A 149 1.21 11.41 -8.52
C LEU A 149 0.44 10.62 -7.46
N LEU A 150 1.05 9.58 -6.92
CA LEU A 150 0.62 8.91 -5.71
C LEU A 150 1.26 9.61 -4.51
N THR A 151 0.44 10.06 -3.56
CA THR A 151 0.91 10.54 -2.28
C THR A 151 0.34 9.70 -1.15
N GLY A 152 1.08 9.60 -0.05
CA GLY A 152 0.63 9.04 1.22
C GLY A 152 0.99 9.98 2.34
N PHE A 153 0.06 10.81 2.78
CA PHE A 153 0.29 11.72 3.91
C PHE A 153 0.15 10.96 5.23
N PRO A 154 1.03 11.20 6.21
CA PRO A 154 0.99 10.50 7.48
C PRO A 154 -0.33 10.79 8.20
N ILE A 155 -0.86 9.76 8.86
CA ILE A 155 -2.01 9.86 9.75
C ILE A 155 -1.63 9.27 11.10
N GLU A 156 -2.29 9.75 12.15
CA GLU A 156 -2.17 9.13 13.46
C GLU A 156 -2.73 7.69 13.41
N VAL A 157 -1.89 6.73 13.76
CA VAL A 157 -2.32 5.35 13.95
C VAL A 157 -2.76 5.22 15.40
N PRO A 158 -4.00 4.79 15.68
CA PRO A 158 -4.41 4.50 17.04
C PRO A 158 -3.41 3.54 17.68
N SER A 159 -2.82 3.91 18.81
CA SER A 159 -2.01 2.98 19.59
C SER A 159 -2.85 1.73 19.86
N ALA A 160 -2.28 0.54 19.65
CA ALA A 160 -2.97 -0.68 20.02
C ALA A 160 -3.49 -0.52 21.47
N PRO A 161 -4.74 -0.90 21.77
CA PRO A 161 -5.18 -0.89 23.15
C PRO A 161 -4.15 -1.69 23.94
N ASN A 162 -3.53 -1.05 24.95
CA ASN A 162 -2.65 -1.75 25.88
C ASN A 162 -3.36 -3.04 26.21
N SER A 163 -2.77 -4.18 25.84
CA SER A 163 -3.22 -5.47 26.33
C SER A 163 -3.21 -5.33 27.84
N ALA A 164 -4.39 -5.12 28.42
CA ALA A 164 -4.56 -5.13 29.85
C ALA A 164 -3.91 -6.43 30.29
N VAL A 165 -2.91 -6.28 31.16
CA VAL A 165 -2.26 -7.37 31.87
C VAL A 165 -3.36 -8.36 32.23
N ALA A 166 -3.30 -9.55 31.64
CA ALA A 166 -4.16 -10.63 32.05
C ALA A 166 -3.80 -10.88 33.51
N ASP A 167 -4.65 -10.38 34.42
CA ASP A 167 -4.63 -10.77 35.82
C ASP A 167 -4.76 -12.29 35.83
N SER A 168 -3.62 -12.95 36.07
CA SER A 168 -3.61 -14.36 36.42
C SER A 168 -4.38 -14.50 37.72
N PRO A 169 -5.39 -15.38 37.80
CA PRO A 169 -6.11 -15.59 39.05
C PRO A 169 -5.15 -16.27 40.04
N THR A 170 -4.57 -15.48 40.94
CA THR A 170 -3.77 -16.00 42.05
C THR A 170 -4.68 -16.19 43.24
N ASP A 171 -5.28 -17.38 43.27
CA ASP A 171 -5.49 -18.24 44.43
C ASP A 171 -5.26 -17.59 45.81
N ARG A 172 -6.34 -17.17 46.47
CA ARG A 172 -6.43 -17.02 47.94
C ARG A 172 -7.88 -17.11 48.41
N PHE A 173 -8.37 -18.34 48.60
CA PHE A 173 -9.42 -18.64 49.56
C PHE A 173 -8.95 -19.81 50.43
N SER A 174 -8.17 -19.48 51.46
CA SER A 174 -7.94 -20.37 52.60
C SER A 174 -7.78 -19.51 53.86
N GLU A 175 -8.59 -19.86 54.85
CA GLU A 175 -8.40 -19.66 56.30
C GLU A 175 -8.65 -18.27 56.90
N GLU A 176 -9.89 -18.06 57.35
CA GLU A 176 -10.12 -17.44 58.66
C GLU A 176 -10.53 -18.54 59.65
N THR A 177 -9.68 -18.78 60.65
CA THR A 177 -10.03 -19.44 61.92
C THR A 177 -9.30 -18.71 63.04
N PRO A 178 -9.88 -18.61 64.23
CA PRO A 178 -9.16 -18.77 65.49
C PRO A 178 -9.19 -20.24 65.95
#